data_AF-A0A7J6VUN1-F1
#
_entry.id   AF-A0A7J6VUN1-F1
#
_cell.length_a   1.000
_cell.length_b   1.000
_cell.length_c   1.000
_cell.angle_alpha   90.00
_cell.angle_beta   90.00
_cell.angle_gamma   90.00
#
_symmetry.space_group_name_H-M   'P 1'
#
loop_
_entity.id
_entity.type
_entity.pdbx_description
1 polymer ?
#
loop_
_entity_poly.entity_id
_entity_poly.type
_entity_poly.pdbx_seq_one_letter_code
_entity_poly.pdbx_strand_id
1 'polypeptide(L)' 'MCPGIEDVEHSCCFTGDKHDLCTRDLPPCPNSNQYLWWDGFHPTQQAFSIIARDCYNGSAVCSPMNIDQLVQA' A
#
# COMPACT_ATOMS: atom_id res chain seq x y z
N MET A 1 -11.60 -6.91 -1.02
CA MET A 1 -11.68 -5.53 -0.49
C MET A 1 -10.64 -5.39 0.60
N CYS A 2 -9.68 -4.47 0.48
CA CYS A 2 -8.57 -4.29 1.44
C CYS A 2 -9.12 -3.65 2.72
N PRO A 3 -9.13 -4.35 3.88
CA PRO A 3 -9.74 -3.79 5.09
C PRO A 3 -9.04 -2.50 5.53
N GLY A 4 -9.81 -1.45 5.79
CA GLY A 4 -9.30 -0.16 6.26
C GLY A 4 -8.78 0.79 5.17
N ILE A 5 -8.74 0.36 3.90
CA ILE A 5 -8.50 1.26 2.77
C ILE A 5 -9.85 1.72 2.23
N GLU A 6 -10.02 3.04 2.11
CA GLU A 6 -11.25 3.70 1.68
C GLU A 6 -11.10 4.32 0.28
N ASP A 7 -9.93 4.89 -0.02
CA ASP A 7 -9.62 5.48 -1.33
C ASP A 7 -8.53 4.68 -2.04
N VAL A 8 -8.87 4.19 -3.24
CA VAL A 8 -7.97 3.40 -4.11
C VAL A 8 -7.63 4.11 -5.42
N GLU A 9 -8.27 5.25 -5.68
CA GLU A 9 -8.18 5.99 -6.94
C GLU A 9 -7.23 7.18 -6.81
N HIS A 10 -7.20 7.84 -5.66
CA HIS A 10 -6.36 9.01 -5.42
C HIS A 10 -5.13 8.68 -4.58
N SER A 11 -4.08 9.48 -4.75
CA SER A 11 -2.89 9.44 -3.90
C SER A 11 -3.05 10.35 -2.69
N CYS A 12 -2.48 9.94 -1.55
CA CYS A 12 -2.46 10.76 -0.34
C CYS A 12 -1.54 11.99 -0.48
N CYS A 13 -0.37 11.84 -1.12
CA CYS A 13 0.48 12.98 -1.46
C CYS A 13 0.07 13.57 -2.81
N PHE A 14 0.20 14.89 -2.95
CA PHE A 14 -0.06 15.60 -4.19
C PHE A 14 0.98 15.26 -5.27
N THR A 15 0.53 14.85 -6.45
CA THR A 15 1.37 14.50 -7.60
C THR A 15 1.11 15.38 -8.84
N GLY A 16 0.28 16.41 -8.70
CA GLY A 16 -0.24 17.17 -9.84
C GLY A 16 -1.17 16.35 -10.74
N ASP A 17 -1.31 16.77 -12.00
CA ASP A 17 -2.27 16.18 -12.95
C ASP A 17 -1.74 14.89 -13.64
N LYS A 18 -0.60 14.37 -13.17
CA LYS A 18 0.04 13.17 -13.72
C LYS A 18 0.27 12.15 -12.60
N HIS A 19 0.39 10.89 -12.97
CA HIS A 19 0.98 9.87 -12.09
C HIS A 19 2.49 10.18 -11.97
N ASP A 20 2.84 10.96 -10.95
CA ASP A 20 4.21 11.37 -10.65
C ASP A 20 4.54 11.08 -9.17
N LEU A 21 5.77 11.33 -8.77
CA LEU A 21 6.22 11.26 -7.38
C LEU A 21 5.58 12.38 -6.53
N CYS A 22 5.58 12.15 -5.22
CA CYS A 22 5.10 13.12 -4.23
C CYS A 22 5.79 14.49 -4.38
N THR A 23 4.98 15.55 -4.46
CA THR A 23 5.47 16.93 -4.61
C THR A 23 6.05 17.43 -3.29
N ARG A 24 7.27 17.96 -3.33
CA ARG A 24 7.96 18.48 -2.15
C ARG A 24 7.22 19.72 -1.58
N ASP A 25 7.26 19.86 -0.26
CA ASP A 25 6.75 21.00 0.50
C ASP A 25 5.22 21.22 0.43
N LEU A 26 4.47 20.29 -0.15
CA LEU A 26 3.01 20.27 -0.06
C LEU A 26 2.55 19.30 1.04
N PRO A 27 1.53 19.67 1.83
CA PRO A 27 1.01 18.79 2.87
C PRO A 27 0.35 17.56 2.22
N PRO A 28 0.64 16.34 2.72
CA PRO A 28 -0.10 15.15 2.31
C PRO A 28 -1.52 15.17 2.89
N CYS A 29 -2.32 14.18 2.50
CA CYS A 29 -3.64 13.95 3.06
C CYS A 29 -3.58 13.78 4.60
N PRO A 30 -4.65 14.12 5.35
CA PRO A 30 -4.63 14.04 6.81
C PRO A 30 -4.47 12.63 7.39
N ASN A 31 -4.84 11.59 6.62
CA ASN A 31 -4.78 10.21 7.08
C ASN A 31 -4.40 9.24 5.94
N SER A 32 -3.10 8.99 5.80
CA SER A 32 -2.58 8.06 4.79
C SER A 32 -3.04 6.61 4.97
N ASN A 33 -3.56 6.24 6.14
CA ASN A 33 -3.99 4.86 6.39
C ASN A 33 -5.29 4.50 5.65
N GLN A 34 -6.04 5.49 5.16
CA GLN A 34 -7.26 5.28 4.38
C GLN A 34 -6.99 5.20 2.88
N TYR A 35 -5.75 5.43 2.43
CA TYR A 35 -5.40 5.50 1.01
C TYR A 35 -4.57 4.29 0.59
N LEU A 36 -4.86 3.74 -0.59
CA LEU A 36 -4.02 2.72 -1.22
C LEU A 36 -2.67 3.31 -1.64
N TRP A 37 -2.69 4.50 -2.26
CA TRP A 37 -1.55 5.12 -2.90
C TRP A 37 -0.99 6.27 -2.07
N TRP A 38 0.33 6.28 -1.88
CA TRP A 38 1.06 7.42 -1.33
C TRP A 38 1.27 8.48 -2.41
N ASP A 39 1.80 8.09 -3.56
CA ASP A 39 1.97 8.91 -4.76
C ASP A 39 1.54 8.12 -6.00
N GLY A 40 1.87 8.59 -7.21
CA GLY A 40 1.47 7.95 -8.47
C GLY A 40 2.13 6.60 -8.74
N PHE A 41 3.04 6.14 -7.89
CA PHE A 41 3.78 4.88 -8.08
C PHE A 41 3.78 3.98 -6.84
N HIS A 42 3.83 4.56 -5.65
CA HIS A 42 4.08 3.85 -4.40
C HIS A 42 2.79 3.70 -3.58
N PRO A 43 2.48 2.50 -3.08
CA PRO A 43 1.47 2.31 -2.06
C PRO A 43 1.81 3.01 -0.73
N THR A 44 0.79 3.26 0.09
CA THR A 44 0.99 3.74 1.46
C THR A 44 1.59 2.66 2.36
N GLN A 45 2.15 3.07 3.51
CA GLN A 45 2.62 2.13 4.53
C GLN A 45 1.51 1.16 4.97
N GLN A 46 0.25 1.63 5.08
CA GLN A 46 -0.88 0.78 5.42
C GLN A 46 -1.13 -0.28 4.35
N ALA A 47 -1.11 0.10 3.07
CA ALA A 47 -1.24 -0.84 1.96
C ALA A 47 -0.13 -1.89 1.99
N PHE A 48 1.13 -1.46 2.16
CA PHE A 48 2.26 -2.39 2.30
C PHE A 48 2.14 -3.30 3.51
N SER A 49 1.60 -2.83 4.64
CA SER A 49 1.39 -3.67 5.83
C SER A 49 0.36 -4.78 5.57
N ILE A 50 -0.69 -4.51 4.80
CA ILE A 50 -1.68 -5.52 4.42
C ILE A 50 -1.04 -6.58 3.52
N ILE A 51 -0.29 -6.14 2.51
CA ILE A 51 0.44 -7.00 1.57
C ILE A 51 1.44 -7.87 2.33
N ALA A 52 2.26 -7.27 3.20
CA ALA A 52 3.26 -7.98 3.99
C ALA A 52 2.63 -9.02 4.92
N ARG A 53 1.52 -8.67 5.58
CA ARG A 53 0.81 -9.62 6.45
C ARG A 53 0.30 -10.83 5.67
N ASP A 54 -0.33 -10.61 4.51
CA ASP A 54 -0.81 -11.71 3.69
C ASP A 54 0.35 -12.55 3.12
N CYS A 55 1.47 -11.92 2.75
CA CYS A 55 2.68 -12.63 2.36
C CYS A 55 3.33 -13.44 3.49
N TYR A 56 3.18 -12.99 4.73
CA TYR A 56 3.77 -13.65 5.89
C TYR A 56 3.02 -14.95 6.23
N ASN A 57 1.70 -14.88 6.40
CA ASN A 57 0.89 -16.03 6.84
C ASN A 57 -0.45 -16.24 6.09
N GLY A 58 -0.74 -15.42 5.08
CA GLY A 58 -1.92 -15.54 4.22
C GLY A 58 -1.68 -16.43 3.02
N SER A 59 -2.49 -16.26 1.97
CA SER A 59 -2.44 -17.13 0.77
C SER A 59 -2.81 -16.44 -0.53
N ALA A 60 -3.04 -15.12 -0.53
CA ALA A 60 -3.56 -14.41 -1.70
C ALA A 60 -2.47 -13.67 -2.48
N VAL A 61 -1.43 -13.18 -1.81
CA VAL A 61 -0.41 -12.28 -2.38
C VAL A 61 0.88 -13.01 -2.75
N CYS A 62 1.43 -13.83 -1.83
CA CYS A 62 2.69 -14.53 -2.06
C CYS A 62 2.46 -15.94 -2.61
N SER A 63 3.30 -16.34 -3.58
CA SER A 63 3.25 -17.62 -4.28
C SER A 63 4.67 -18.15 -4.51
N PRO A 64 4.93 -19.47 -4.42
CA PRO A 64 3.96 -20.56 -4.26
C PRO A 64 3.49 -20.81 -2.81
N MET A 65 4.16 -20.22 -1.81
CA MET A 65 3.85 -20.38 -0.39
C MET A 65 4.15 -19.09 0.35
N ASN A 66 3.58 -18.91 1.55
CA ASN A 66 3.86 -17.76 2.40
C ASN A 66 5.18 -17.94 3.19
N ILE A 67 5.63 -16.89 3.86
CA ILE A 67 6.92 -16.91 4.59
C ILE A 67 6.91 -17.91 5.75
N ASP A 68 5.81 -18.01 6.50
CA ASP A 68 5.68 -18.98 7.59
C ASP A 68 5.84 -20.43 7.11
N GLN A 69 5.25 -20.77 5.95
CA GLN A 69 5.40 -22.07 5.31
C GLN A 69 6.83 -22.30 4.82
N LEU A 70 7.45 -21.28 4.22
CA LEU A 70 8.81 -21.36 3.70
C LEU A 70 9.84 -21.66 4.81
N VAL A 71 9.68 -21.04 5.99
CA VAL A 71 10.60 -21.23 7.12
C VAL A 71 10.50 -22.62 7.75
N GLN A 72 9.38 -23.33 7.55
CA GLN A 72 9.14 -24.68 8.07
C GLN A 72 9.53 -25.80 7.09
N ALA A 73 9.98 -25.44 5.87
CA ALA A 73 10.29 -26.37 4.80
C ALA A 73 11.70 -26.97 4.88
#